data_AF-A0A2I1GW28-F1
#
_entry.id   AF-A0A2I1GW28-F1
#
_cell.length_a   1.000
_cell.length_b   1.000
_cell.length_c   1.000
_cell.angle_alpha   90.00
_cell.angle_beta   90.00
_cell.angle_gamma   90.00
#
_symmetry.space_group_name_H-M   'P 1'
#
loop_
_entity.id
_entity.type
_entity.pdbx_description
1 polymer ?
#
loop_
_entity_poly.entity_id
_entity_poly.type
_entity_poly.pdbx_seq_one_letter_code
_entity_poly.pdbx_strand_id
1 'polypeptide(L)'
;MILDYAEDGSLRNYLDKYYSTSDWNKKIDYLQDTILGLKYIHEKELIHRDLHIGNILNLKHNAVITDMGLCKLVNYDASECTKNKVYDKTKIYGVMPYVAPEVLRGKPYTQAADIYSFGMIMYFTARAPHGSGRVGLPG
;
A
#
# COMPACT_ATOMS: atom_id res chain seq x y z
N MET A 1 -5.39 -20.52 7.36
CA MET A 1 -3.95 -20.20 7.28
C MET A 1 -3.49 -19.81 8.68
N ILE A 2 -2.33 -20.28 9.13
CA ILE A 2 -1.72 -19.87 10.41
C ILE A 2 -0.51 -18.99 10.02
N LEU A 3 -0.46 -17.77 10.53
CA LEU A 3 0.59 -16.78 10.26
C LEU A 3 1.15 -16.23 11.57
N ASP A 4 2.36 -15.66 11.50
CA ASP A 4 2.95 -14.92 12.62
C ASP A 4 2.11 -13.69 12.98
N TYR A 5 1.94 -13.46 14.27
CA TYR A 5 1.21 -12.30 14.78
C TYR A 5 2.10 -11.06 14.81
N ALA A 6 1.66 -9.99 14.14
CA ALA A 6 2.31 -8.68 14.17
C ALA A 6 1.87 -7.90 15.42
N GLU A 7 2.61 -8.06 16.52
CA GLU A 7 2.31 -7.45 17.81
C GLU A 7 2.21 -5.91 17.74
N ASP A 8 3.07 -5.28 16.95
CA ASP A 8 3.08 -3.83 16.74
C ASP A 8 2.06 -3.34 15.70
N GLY A 9 1.30 -4.26 15.11
CA GLY A 9 0.27 -3.96 14.11
C GLY A 9 0.84 -3.41 12.80
N SER A 10 0.07 -2.53 12.17
CA SER A 10 0.38 -1.96 10.86
C SER A 10 1.06 -0.59 10.92
N LEU A 11 1.63 -0.16 9.80
CA LEU A 11 2.13 1.21 9.63
C LEU A 11 1.04 2.25 9.90
N ARG A 12 -0.24 1.94 9.60
CA ARG A 12 -1.38 2.77 10.02
C ARG A 12 -1.41 2.95 11.54
N ASN A 13 -1.30 1.86 12.30
CA ASN A 13 -1.29 1.91 13.76
C ASN A 13 -0.11 2.73 14.29
N TYR A 14 1.07 2.55 13.69
CA TYR A 14 2.26 3.33 14.04
C TYR A 14 2.04 4.83 13.78
N LEU A 15 1.57 5.21 12.58
CA LEU A 15 1.35 6.61 12.22
C LEU A 15 0.24 7.28 13.05
N ASP A 16 -0.82 6.54 13.40
CA ASP A 16 -1.90 7.06 14.25
C ASP A 16 -1.41 7.25 15.71
N LYS A 17 -0.61 6.32 16.24
CA LYS A 17 -0.07 6.37 17.62
C LYS A 17 1.02 7.44 17.79
N TYR A 18 1.87 7.62 16.79
CA TYR A 18 3.04 8.50 16.83
C TYR A 18 2.88 9.71 15.91
N TYR A 19 1.63 10.12 15.66
CA TYR A 19 1.30 11.19 14.71
C TYR A 19 2.07 12.49 14.96
N SER A 20 2.33 12.84 16.22
CA SER A 20 3.04 14.06 16.62
C SER A 20 4.56 13.92 16.74
N THR A 21 5.13 12.73 16.50
CA THR A 21 6.57 12.51 16.69
C THR A 21 7.35 12.69 15.38
N SER A 22 8.58 13.17 15.51
CA SER A 22 9.54 13.33 14.41
C SER A 22 10.49 12.14 14.34
N ASP A 23 10.02 10.91 14.59
CA ASP A 23 10.85 9.71 14.46
C ASP A 23 10.99 9.33 12.98
N TRP A 24 11.83 10.10 12.29
CA TRP A 24 12.12 9.92 10.87
C TRP A 24 12.92 8.65 10.59
N ASN A 25 13.76 8.22 11.52
CA ASN A 25 14.55 6.99 11.34
C ASN A 25 13.61 5.81 11.19
N LYS A 26 12.68 5.63 12.14
CA LYS A 26 11.73 4.51 12.06
C LYS A 26 10.82 4.61 10.83
N LYS A 27 10.41 5.82 10.44
CA LYS A 27 9.66 6.05 9.20
C LYS A 27 10.44 5.64 7.95
N ILE A 28 11.73 5.98 7.87
CA ILE A 28 12.61 5.60 6.77
C ILE A 28 12.77 4.09 6.74
N ASP A 29 12.94 3.43 7.90
CA ASP A 29 13.02 1.97 7.99
C ASP A 29 11.77 1.30 7.39
N TYR A 30 10.57 1.76 7.77
CA TYR A 30 9.32 1.27 7.18
C TYR A 30 9.29 1.43 5.66
N LEU A 31 9.72 2.57 5.13
CA LEU A 31 9.72 2.83 3.69
C LEU A 31 10.75 1.96 2.94
N GLN A 32 11.94 1.77 3.52
CA GLN A 32 13.00 0.94 2.97
C GLN A 32 12.57 -0.52 2.90
N ASP A 33 12.07 -1.06 4.01
CA ASP A 33 11.57 -2.43 4.07
C ASP A 33 10.39 -2.65 3.11
N THR A 34 9.48 -1.69 3.03
CA THR A 34 8.33 -1.75 2.12
C THR A 34 8.78 -1.79 0.66
N ILE A 35 9.71 -0.92 0.23
CA ILE A 35 10.14 -0.92 -1.18
C ILE A 35 10.96 -2.18 -1.52
N LEU A 36 11.73 -2.72 -0.58
CA LEU A 36 12.44 -4.00 -0.77
C LEU A 36 11.45 -5.17 -0.89
N GLY A 37 10.42 -5.21 -0.04
CA GLY A 37 9.34 -6.20 -0.15
C GLY A 37 8.57 -6.07 -1.46
N LEU A 38 8.28 -4.85 -1.89
CA LEU A 38 7.56 -4.61 -3.16
C LEU A 38 8.41 -5.02 -4.36
N LYS A 39 9.71 -4.71 -4.35
CA LYS A 39 10.67 -5.19 -5.35
C LYS A 39 10.63 -6.72 -5.45
N TYR A 40 10.65 -7.42 -4.32
CA TYR A 40 10.58 -8.89 -4.31
C TYR A 40 9.28 -9.41 -4.94
N ILE A 41 8.13 -8.80 -4.64
CA ILE A 41 6.84 -9.15 -5.26
C ILE A 41 6.91 -8.92 -6.78
N HIS A 42 7.45 -7.80 -7.22
CA HIS A 42 7.57 -7.45 -8.65
C HIS A 42 8.54 -8.37 -9.41
N GLU A 43 9.63 -8.80 -8.78
CA GLU A 43 10.56 -9.80 -9.34
C GLU A 43 9.93 -11.19 -9.52
N LYS A 44 8.82 -11.48 -8.80
CA LYS A 44 7.99 -12.67 -9.01
C LYS A 44 6.89 -12.47 -10.06
N GLU A 45 6.96 -11.39 -10.84
CA GLU A 45 5.97 -10.99 -11.84
C GLU A 45 4.57 -10.81 -11.26
N LEU A 46 4.46 -10.46 -9.97
CA LEU A 46 3.20 -10.18 -9.30
C LEU A 46 2.96 -8.67 -9.20
N ILE A 47 1.69 -8.31 -9.15
CA ILE A 47 1.15 -6.97 -8.88
C ILE A 47 0.28 -7.08 -7.64
N HIS A 48 0.51 -6.25 -6.63
CA HIS A 48 -0.18 -6.31 -5.33
C HIS A 48 -1.62 -5.81 -5.40
N ARG A 49 -1.86 -4.67 -6.08
CA ARG A 49 -3.18 -4.05 -6.34
C ARG A 49 -3.91 -3.46 -5.14
N ASP A 50 -3.50 -3.78 -3.92
CA ASP A 50 -4.05 -3.19 -2.68
C ASP A 50 -2.95 -2.78 -1.68
N LEU A 51 -1.91 -2.13 -2.18
CA LEU A 51 -0.79 -1.70 -1.33
C LEU A 51 -1.14 -0.38 -0.63
N HIS A 52 -1.23 -0.40 0.70
CA HIS A 52 -1.47 0.80 1.52
C HIS A 52 -0.88 0.62 2.94
N ILE A 53 -0.89 1.69 3.75
CA ILE A 53 -0.31 1.69 5.11
C ILE A 53 -0.95 0.68 6.09
N GLY A 54 -2.11 0.13 5.77
CA GLY A 54 -2.76 -0.93 6.57
C GLY A 54 -2.23 -2.32 6.22
N ASN A 55 -1.74 -2.51 5.00
CA ASN A 55 -1.16 -3.76 4.51
C ASN A 55 0.38 -3.78 4.64
N ILE A 56 0.94 -2.89 5.48
CA ILE A 56 2.34 -2.93 5.89
C ILE A 56 2.35 -3.24 7.39
N LEU A 57 2.79 -4.43 7.77
CA LEU A 57 2.83 -4.88 9.16
C LEU A 57 4.25 -4.78 9.71
N ASN A 58 4.37 -4.48 11.01
CA ASN A 58 5.65 -4.56 11.71
C ASN A 58 5.77 -5.93 12.38
N LEU A 59 6.68 -6.75 11.86
CA LEU A 59 7.05 -8.03 12.46
C LEU A 59 8.37 -7.86 13.20
N LYS A 60 8.28 -7.58 14.51
CA LYS A 60 9.38 -7.36 15.46
C LYS A 60 10.27 -6.17 15.08
N HIS A 61 11.08 -6.31 14.04
CA HIS A 61 12.09 -5.34 13.64
C HIS A 61 11.97 -4.90 12.18
N ASN A 62 11.19 -5.62 11.37
CA ASN A 62 11.08 -5.36 9.93
C ASN A 62 9.63 -5.09 9.54
N ALA A 63 9.44 -4.16 8.60
CA ALA A 63 8.15 -4.00 7.95
C ALA A 63 7.96 -5.04 6.84
N VAL A 64 6.75 -5.58 6.71
CA VAL A 64 6.41 -6.57 5.68
C VAL A 64 5.12 -6.20 4.98
N ILE A 65 5.06 -6.46 3.68
CA ILE A 65 3.82 -6.34 2.91
C ILE A 65 2.96 -7.59 3.17
N THR A 66 1.68 -7.38 3.46
CA THR A 66 0.69 -8.42 3.70
C THR A 66 -0.50 -8.30 2.74
N ASP A 67 -1.45 -9.23 2.87
CA ASP A 67 -2.68 -9.32 2.06
C ASP A 67 -2.42 -9.50 0.56
N MET A 68 -1.82 -10.64 0.24
CA MET A 68 -1.59 -11.08 -1.13
C MET A 68 -2.88 -11.60 -1.82
N GLY A 69 -4.06 -11.44 -1.21
CA GLY A 69 -5.33 -12.00 -1.71
C GLY A 69 -5.79 -11.41 -3.04
N LEU A 70 -5.33 -10.19 -3.34
CA LEU A 70 -5.62 -9.49 -4.59
C LEU A 70 -4.47 -9.55 -5.60
N CYS A 71 -3.36 -10.20 -5.25
CA CYS A 71 -2.19 -10.29 -6.12
C CYS A 71 -2.51 -10.98 -7.45
N LYS A 72 -1.95 -10.45 -8.54
CA LYS A 72 -2.10 -11.02 -9.89
C LYS A 72 -0.79 -11.03 -10.65
N LEU A 73 -0.60 -12.04 -11.49
CA LEU A 73 0.55 -12.12 -12.39
C LEU A 73 0.41 -11.07 -13.50
N VAL A 74 1.51 -10.39 -13.87
CA VAL A 74 1.55 -9.32 -14.87
C VAL A 74 0.91 -9.75 -16.21
N ASN A 75 1.05 -11.01 -16.60
CA ASN A 75 0.53 -11.54 -17.87
C ASN A 75 -0.80 -12.30 -17.76
N TYR A 76 -1.40 -12.40 -16.57
CA TYR A 76 -2.65 -13.15 -16.40
C TYR A 76 -3.80 -12.55 -17.23
N ASP A 77 -3.91 -11.22 -17.23
CA ASP A 77 -4.96 -10.48 -17.94
C ASP A 77 -4.86 -10.63 -19.47
N ALA A 78 -3.64 -10.77 -20.02
CA ALA A 78 -3.44 -10.99 -21.44
C ALA A 78 -3.90 -12.40 -21.89
N SER A 79 -3.70 -13.42 -21.05
CA SER A 79 -4.10 -14.79 -21.38
C SER A 79 -5.60 -15.05 -21.22
N GLU A 80 -6.28 -14.43 -20.24
CA GLU A 80 -7.73 -14.62 -20.05
C GLU A 80 -8.59 -13.76 -20.99
N CYS A 81 -8.01 -12.77 -21.69
CA CYS A 81 -8.69 -12.08 -22.80
C CYS A 81 -9.06 -13.04 -23.96
N THR A 82 -8.51 -14.26 -24.01
CA THR A 82 -8.84 -15.28 -25.03
C THR A 82 -9.96 -16.25 -24.60
N LYS A 83 -10.38 -16.25 -23.33
CA LYS A 83 -11.42 -17.17 -22.83
C LYS A 83 -12.59 -16.36 -22.30
N ASN A 84 -13.55 -15.97 -23.15
CA ASN A 84 -14.98 -15.63 -22.95
C ASN A 84 -15.55 -15.28 -21.53
N LYS A 85 -14.73 -14.86 -20.59
CA LYS A 85 -15.09 -14.31 -19.30
C LYS A 85 -14.92 -12.82 -19.51
N VAL A 86 -16.05 -12.13 -19.52
CA VAL A 86 -16.12 -10.70 -19.29
C VAL A 86 -15.59 -10.47 -17.87
N TYR A 87 -14.26 -10.53 -17.69
CA TYR A 87 -13.66 -9.99 -16.50
C TYR A 87 -13.91 -8.51 -16.55
N ASP A 88 -14.59 -8.06 -15.52
CA ASP A 88 -15.11 -6.73 -15.40
C ASP A 88 -13.95 -5.76 -15.37
N LYS A 89 -13.55 -5.26 -16.55
CA LYS A 89 -12.53 -4.21 -16.73
C LYS A 89 -12.88 -2.94 -15.95
N THR A 90 -14.07 -2.89 -15.33
CA THR A 90 -14.56 -1.80 -14.50
C THR A 90 -14.28 -1.99 -13.00
N LYS A 91 -13.89 -3.19 -12.54
CA LYS A 91 -13.72 -3.42 -11.10
C LYS A 91 -12.39 -2.87 -10.60
N ILE A 92 -12.47 -1.73 -9.93
CA ILE A 92 -11.37 -1.09 -9.22
C ILE A 92 -11.23 -1.75 -7.84
N TYR A 93 -10.02 -2.18 -7.54
CA TYR A 93 -9.56 -2.71 -6.26
C TYR A 93 -8.58 -1.72 -5.62
N GLY A 94 -8.31 -1.90 -4.34
CA GLY A 94 -7.40 -1.04 -3.60
C GLY A 94 -8.11 0.01 -2.77
N VAL A 95 -7.43 0.49 -1.73
CA VAL A 95 -7.93 1.54 -0.85
C VAL A 95 -7.64 2.93 -1.41
N MET A 96 -8.65 3.80 -1.49
CA MET A 96 -8.44 5.22 -1.78
C MET A 96 -7.70 5.91 -0.61
N PRO A 97 -6.66 6.73 -0.87
CA PRO A 97 -6.23 7.29 -2.15
C PRO A 97 -4.97 6.64 -2.76
N TYR A 98 -4.67 5.39 -2.40
CA TYR A 98 -3.50 4.67 -2.89
C TYR A 98 -3.66 4.14 -4.32
N VAL A 99 -4.88 4.08 -4.84
CA VAL A 99 -5.16 3.62 -6.20
C VAL A 99 -4.61 4.58 -7.26
N ALA A 100 -3.85 4.04 -8.20
CA ALA A 100 -3.22 4.80 -9.28
C ALA A 100 -4.24 5.45 -10.23
N PRO A 101 -3.98 6.66 -10.73
CA PRO A 101 -4.95 7.40 -11.54
C PRO A 101 -5.24 6.75 -12.89
N GLU A 102 -4.31 5.98 -13.46
CA GLU A 102 -4.55 5.17 -14.64
C GLU A 102 -5.55 4.04 -14.39
N VAL A 103 -5.49 3.41 -13.21
CA VAL A 103 -6.42 2.37 -12.78
C VAL A 103 -7.81 2.97 -12.58
N LEU A 104 -7.89 4.15 -11.97
CA LEU A 104 -9.16 4.89 -11.83
C LEU A 104 -9.80 5.26 -13.18
N ARG A 105 -9.00 5.34 -14.24
CA ARG A 105 -9.47 5.54 -15.63
C ARG A 105 -9.79 4.23 -16.35
N GLY A 106 -9.83 3.11 -15.63
CA GLY A 106 -10.15 1.79 -16.19
C GLY A 106 -9.00 1.13 -16.96
N LYS A 107 -7.75 1.62 -16.83
CA LYS A 107 -6.60 0.89 -17.38
C LYS A 107 -6.27 -0.32 -16.50
N PRO A 108 -5.70 -1.40 -17.08
CA PRO A 108 -5.27 -2.56 -16.30
C PRO A 108 -4.27 -2.19 -15.21
N TYR A 109 -4.26 -2.98 -14.14
CA TYR A 109 -3.22 -2.87 -13.12
C TYR A 109 -1.87 -3.25 -13.72
N THR A 110 -0.84 -2.52 -13.31
CA THR A 110 0.55 -2.81 -13.67
C THR A 110 1.41 -2.68 -12.42
N GLN A 111 2.65 -3.15 -12.48
CA GLN A 111 3.61 -2.91 -11.39
C GLN A 111 3.80 -1.42 -11.12
N ALA A 112 3.68 -0.55 -12.12
CA ALA A 112 3.73 0.90 -11.94
C ALA A 112 2.57 1.44 -11.06
N ALA A 113 1.41 0.79 -11.06
CA ALA A 113 0.30 1.16 -10.18
C ALA A 113 0.62 0.89 -8.69
N ASP A 114 1.36 -0.18 -8.39
CA ASP A 114 1.87 -0.42 -7.02
C ASP A 114 2.95 0.61 -6.65
N ILE A 115 3.78 1.05 -7.60
CA ILE A 115 4.77 2.12 -7.36
C ILE A 115 4.08 3.45 -7.04
N TYR A 116 2.98 3.78 -7.72
CA TYR A 116 2.15 4.92 -7.34
C TYR A 116 1.63 4.77 -5.90
N SER A 117 1.11 3.59 -5.56
CA SER A 117 0.62 3.28 -4.21
C SER A 117 1.71 3.47 -3.16
N PHE A 118 2.94 3.04 -3.45
CA PHE A 118 4.11 3.29 -2.59
C PHE A 118 4.42 4.79 -2.46
N GLY A 119 4.32 5.57 -3.54
CA GLY A 119 4.44 7.03 -3.48
C GLY A 119 3.42 7.68 -2.53
N MET A 120 2.19 7.18 -2.53
CA MET A 120 1.16 7.62 -1.58
C MET A 120 1.49 7.21 -0.14
N ILE A 121 2.04 6.03 0.08
CA ILE A 121 2.56 5.61 1.40
C ILE A 121 3.65 6.59 1.88
N MET A 122 4.62 6.94 1.03
CA MET A 122 5.64 7.94 1.37
C MET A 122 5.01 9.28 1.76
N TYR A 123 4.03 9.76 0.99
CA TYR A 123 3.32 11.01 1.27
C TYR A 123 2.64 10.99 2.64
N PHE A 124 1.90 9.93 2.97
CA PHE A 124 1.23 9.83 4.27
C PHE A 124 2.21 9.66 5.44
N THR A 125 3.28 8.90 5.25
CA THR A 125 4.34 8.74 6.26
C THR A 125 5.05 10.07 6.55
N ALA A 126 5.25 10.88 5.51
CA ALA A 126 5.89 12.19 5.61
C ALA A 126 4.99 13.27 6.25
N ARG A 127 3.67 13.09 6.27
CA ARG A 127 2.75 13.99 6.98
C ARG A 127 2.92 13.86 8.50
N ALA A 128 3.84 14.65 9.06
CA ALA A 128 3.80 15.09 10.46
C ALA A 128 2.86 16.30 10.57
N PRO A 129 2.38 16.70 11.77
CA PRO A 129 1.48 17.83 11.89
C PRO A 129 2.25 19.07 11.46
N HIS A 130 1.87 19.66 10.33
CA HIS A 130 2.10 21.09 10.19
C HIS A 130 1.41 21.71 11.39
N GLY A 131 2.19 22.33 12.27
CA GLY A 131 1.67 23.17 13.34
C GLY A 131 0.68 24.16 12.74
N SER A 132 -0.59 23.82 12.82
CA SER A 132 -1.71 24.69 12.57
C SER A 132 -2.49 24.60 13.86
N GLY A 133 -2.51 25.72 14.56
CA GLY A 133 -3.17 25.84 15.85
C GLY A 133 -4.57 25.25 15.76
N ARG A 134 -5.02 24.71 16.89
CA ARG A 134 -6.43 24.52 17.16
C ARG A 134 -7.13 25.85 16.85
N VAL A 135 -7.71 25.99 15.67
CA VAL A 135 -8.84 26.90 15.49
C VAL A 135 -9.99 26.11 16.09
N GLY A 136 -10.21 26.32 17.39
CA GLY A 136 -11.45 25.91 18.01
C GLY A 136 -12.57 26.57 17.22
N LEU A 137 -13.48 25.75 16.70
CA LEU A 137 -14.77 26.26 16.26
C LEU A 137 -15.46 26.81 17.51
N PRO A 138 -15.85 28.09 17.55
CA PRO A 138 -16.72 28.57 18.63
C PRO A 138 -18.08 27.89 18.45
N GLY A 139 -18.62 27.40 19.57
CA GLY A 139 -20.01 26.99 19.69
C GLY A 139 -20.98 28.17 19.72
#